data_AF-A0AAW9KIJ3-F1
#
_entry.id   AF-A0AAW9KIJ3-F1
#
_cell.length_a   1.000
_cell.length_b   1.000
_cell.length_c   1.000
_cell.angle_alpha   90.00
_cell.angle_beta   90.00
_cell.angle_gamma   90.00
#
_symmetry.space_group_name_H-M   'P 1'
#
loop_
_entity.id
_entity.type
_entity.pdbx_description
1 polymer ?
#
loop_
_entity_poly.entity_id
_entity_poly.type
_entity_poly.pdbx_seq_one_letter_code
_entity_poly.pdbx_strand_id
1 'polypeptide(L)'
;LIQMFLDGKVEKKKASKIKSVDEAKKEMKSKQPAFYKHLMGGVSYMIPVVVVAGLLIAIALAFGGEPTANGLAIPADSFWKKIEMIGGAGVTFMVPVLSGFIAYSIADRPGLVPGLIGGYIAANGSFYGSEANAGFLGGIVTGFLAGYVAKGLKSIKVPNMIKPIMPIIIIPIITTLVTGLAFILVLGGPITSIFEGLTNFLAGLSGASSVVLATVLGAMVAFDMGGPV
;
A
#
# COMPACT_ATOMS: atom_id res chain seq x y z
N LEU A 1 -7.82 -32.94 -50.96
CA LEU A 1 -7.43 -31.68 -50.25
C LEU A 1 -7.45 -30.47 -51.18
N ILE A 2 -6.71 -30.44 -52.30
CA ILE A 2 -6.70 -29.30 -53.23
C ILE A 2 -8.08 -29.06 -53.89
N GLN A 3 -8.78 -30.12 -54.31
CA GLN A 3 -10.14 -30.01 -54.85
C GLN A 3 -11.18 -29.54 -53.83
N MET A 4 -11.02 -29.87 -52.55
CA MET A 4 -11.92 -29.39 -51.49
C MET A 4 -11.80 -27.88 -51.26
N PHE A 5 -10.63 -27.30 -51.57
CA PHE A 5 -10.38 -25.86 -51.49
C PHE A 5 -10.98 -25.10 -52.68
N LEU A 6 -10.92 -25.71 -53.87
CA LEU A 6 -11.48 -25.15 -55.10
C LEU A 6 -13.02 -25.19 -55.12
N ASP A 7 -13.63 -26.22 -54.52
CA ASP A 7 -15.08 -26.39 -54.45
C ASP A 7 -15.75 -25.51 -53.37
N GLY A 8 -15.01 -24.65 -52.66
CA GLY A 8 -15.55 -23.75 -51.64
C GLY A 8 -16.13 -24.45 -50.40
N LYS A 9 -15.91 -25.77 -50.25
CA LYS A 9 -16.43 -26.60 -49.15
C LYS A 9 -15.56 -26.59 -47.89
N VAL A 10 -14.53 -25.74 -47.84
CA VAL A 10 -13.79 -25.47 -46.60
C VAL A 10 -14.55 -24.38 -45.85
N GLU A 11 -15.28 -24.78 -44.81
CA GLU A 11 -15.85 -23.85 -43.86
C GLU A 11 -14.72 -22.96 -43.33
N LYS A 12 -14.73 -21.68 -43.70
CA LYS A 12 -13.82 -20.69 -43.11
C LYS A 12 -14.20 -20.60 -41.63
N LYS A 13 -13.57 -21.42 -40.79
CA LYS A 13 -13.59 -21.23 -39.33
C LYS A 13 -13.23 -19.78 -39.11
N LYS A 14 -14.20 -18.97 -38.68
CA LYS A 14 -13.98 -17.60 -38.22
C LYS A 14 -12.77 -17.68 -37.31
N ALA A 15 -11.70 -16.99 -37.68
CA ALA A 15 -10.57 -16.81 -36.79
C ALA A 15 -11.15 -16.35 -35.46
N SER A 16 -11.04 -17.21 -34.44
CA SER A 16 -11.28 -16.79 -33.06
C SER A 16 -10.47 -15.51 -32.90
N LYS A 17 -11.14 -14.39 -32.57
CA LYS A 17 -10.43 -13.15 -32.25
C LYS A 17 -9.52 -13.48 -31.07
N ILE A 18 -8.25 -13.77 -31.36
CA ILE A 18 -7.21 -13.84 -30.35
C ILE A 18 -7.11 -12.41 -29.82
N LYS A 19 -7.72 -12.17 -28.66
CA LYS A 19 -7.65 -10.88 -27.97
C LYS A 19 -6.17 -10.53 -27.82
N SER A 20 -5.82 -9.29 -28.12
CA SER A 20 -4.45 -8.84 -27.91
C SER A 20 -4.10 -9.00 -26.42
N VAL A 21 -2.81 -9.20 -26.12
CA VAL A 21 -2.33 -9.33 -24.73
C VAL A 21 -2.79 -8.14 -23.86
N ASP A 22 -2.91 -6.96 -24.47
CA ASP A 22 -3.40 -5.75 -23.82
C ASP A 22 -4.90 -5.78 -23.54
N GLU A 23 -5.72 -6.30 -24.47
CA GLU A 23 -7.16 -6.49 -24.27
C GLU A 23 -7.45 -7.53 -23.19
N ALA A 24 -6.70 -8.63 -23.17
CA ALA A 24 -6.82 -9.67 -22.14
C ALA A 24 -6.42 -9.15 -20.76
N LYS A 25 -5.32 -8.39 -20.65
CA LYS A 25 -4.92 -7.72 -19.40
C LYS A 25 -5.96 -6.71 -18.92
N LYS A 26 -6.59 -5.97 -19.83
CA LYS A 26 -7.60 -4.94 -19.50
C LYS A 26 -8.90 -5.57 -19.01
N GLU A 27 -9.31 -6.70 -19.59
CA GLU A 27 -10.49 -7.48 -19.18
C GLU A 27 -10.26 -8.24 -17.85
N MET A 28 -9.06 -8.77 -17.62
CA MET A 28 -8.69 -9.32 -16.30
C MET A 28 -8.71 -8.23 -15.21
N LYS A 29 -8.16 -7.04 -15.50
CA LYS A 29 -8.20 -5.91 -14.57
C LYS A 29 -9.62 -5.37 -14.32
N SER A 30 -10.55 -5.51 -15.26
CA SER A 30 -11.94 -5.08 -15.07
C SER A 30 -12.78 -6.07 -14.26
N LYS A 31 -12.36 -7.35 -14.19
CA LYS A 31 -13.02 -8.40 -13.39
C LYS A 31 -12.57 -8.43 -11.91
N GLN A 32 -11.52 -7.70 -11.54
CA GLN A 32 -11.05 -7.67 -10.16
C GLN A 32 -12.02 -6.89 -9.25
N PRO A 33 -12.25 -7.35 -8.00
CA PRO A 33 -13.06 -6.61 -7.03
C PRO A 33 -12.54 -5.18 -6.83
N ALA A 34 -13.45 -4.21 -6.69
CA ALA A 34 -13.08 -2.80 -6.52
C ALA A 34 -12.14 -2.59 -5.32
N PHE A 35 -12.41 -3.26 -4.19
CA PHE A 35 -11.54 -3.24 -3.02
C PHE A 35 -10.10 -3.66 -3.34
N TYR A 36 -9.93 -4.81 -4.01
CA TYR A 36 -8.62 -5.32 -4.40
C TYR A 36 -7.90 -4.33 -5.33
N LYS A 37 -8.60 -3.76 -6.31
CA LYS A 37 -8.04 -2.76 -7.22
C LYS A 37 -7.53 -1.52 -6.48
N HIS A 38 -8.27 -1.02 -5.49
CA HIS A 38 -7.88 0.14 -4.70
C HIS A 38 -6.69 -0.16 -3.79
N LEU A 39 -6.72 -1.32 -3.12
CA LEU A 39 -5.63 -1.79 -2.28
C LEU A 39 -4.34 -1.96 -3.10
N MET A 40 -4.41 -2.63 -4.24
CA MET A 40 -3.28 -2.81 -5.14
C MET A 40 -2.78 -1.50 -5.75
N GLY A 41 -3.67 -0.51 -5.92
CA GLY A 41 -3.28 0.85 -6.23
C GLY A 41 -2.27 1.38 -5.22
N GLY A 42 -2.59 1.33 -3.93
CA GLY A 42 -1.66 1.74 -2.87
C GLY A 42 -0.37 0.92 -2.81
N VAL A 43 -0.49 -0.41 -2.79
CA VAL A 43 0.66 -1.32 -2.69
C VAL A 43 1.65 -1.09 -3.83
N SER A 44 1.17 -0.90 -5.06
CA SER A 44 2.04 -0.70 -6.23
C SER A 44 2.92 0.55 -6.11
N TYR A 45 2.42 1.63 -5.50
CA TYR A 45 3.21 2.85 -5.28
C TYR A 45 4.08 2.77 -4.03
N MET A 46 3.71 1.93 -3.07
CA MET A 46 4.51 1.68 -1.87
C MET A 46 5.76 0.84 -2.18
N ILE A 47 5.67 -0.16 -3.05
CA ILE A 47 6.78 -1.08 -3.36
C ILE A 47 8.08 -0.33 -3.73
N PRO A 48 8.09 0.63 -4.69
CA PRO A 48 9.32 1.36 -5.02
C PRO A 48 9.91 2.13 -3.83
N VAL A 49 9.08 2.66 -2.93
CA VAL A 49 9.53 3.37 -1.73
C VAL A 49 10.28 2.42 -0.80
N VAL A 50 9.71 1.24 -0.57
CA VAL A 50 10.32 0.20 0.29
C VAL A 50 11.64 -0.29 -0.29
N VAL A 51 11.68 -0.53 -1.60
CA VAL A 51 12.89 -1.00 -2.29
C VAL A 51 14.02 0.01 -2.13
N VAL A 52 13.77 1.31 -2.40
CA VAL A 52 14.79 2.36 -2.24
C VAL A 52 15.23 2.49 -0.78
N ALA A 53 14.28 2.54 0.15
CA ALA A 53 14.56 2.68 1.58
C ALA A 53 15.43 1.54 2.11
N GLY A 54 15.02 0.29 1.84
CA GLY A 54 15.69 -0.90 2.32
C GLY A 54 17.08 -1.07 1.70
N LEU A 55 17.23 -0.83 0.39
CA LEU A 55 18.53 -0.93 -0.27
C LEU A 55 19.52 0.12 0.23
N LEU A 56 19.09 1.37 0.48
CA LEU A 56 19.97 2.40 1.02
C LEU A 56 20.44 2.06 2.44
N ILE A 57 19.55 1.58 3.32
CA ILE A 57 19.91 1.13 4.67
C ILE A 57 20.88 -0.06 4.60
N ALA A 58 20.60 -1.04 3.74
CA ALA A 58 21.45 -2.22 3.58
C ALA A 58 22.86 -1.86 3.09
N ILE A 59 22.98 -0.98 2.09
CA ILE A 59 24.27 -0.49 1.60
C ILE A 59 25.01 0.27 2.69
N ALA A 60 24.32 1.16 3.41
CA ALA A 60 24.94 1.92 4.50
C ALA A 60 25.53 1.01 5.58
N LEU A 61 24.77 -0.02 5.99
CA LEU A 61 25.23 -1.00 6.98
C LEU A 61 26.36 -1.88 6.44
N ALA A 62 26.31 -2.28 5.17
CA ALA A 62 27.34 -3.14 4.57
C ALA A 62 28.73 -2.48 4.53
N PHE A 63 28.80 -1.17 4.30
CA PHE A 63 30.06 -0.45 4.16
C PHE A 63 30.45 0.42 5.36
N GLY A 64 29.49 0.83 6.18
CA GLY A 64 29.71 1.69 7.34
C GLY A 64 29.34 1.08 8.68
N GLY A 65 28.85 -0.17 8.68
CA GLY A 65 28.48 -0.88 9.90
C GLY A 65 29.70 -1.40 10.63
N GLU A 66 29.76 -1.12 11.93
CA GLU A 66 30.75 -1.65 12.86
C GLU A 66 30.06 -2.57 13.87
N PRO A 67 30.68 -3.69 14.28
CA PRO A 67 30.13 -4.55 15.31
C PRO A 67 30.04 -3.82 16.65
N THR A 68 28.85 -3.82 17.26
CA THR A 68 28.60 -3.32 18.61
C THR A 68 27.99 -4.41 19.48
N ALA A 69 27.91 -4.16 20.79
CA ALA A 69 27.26 -5.08 21.73
C ALA A 69 25.79 -5.41 21.36
N ASN A 70 25.13 -4.53 20.60
CA ASN A 70 23.73 -4.69 20.18
C ASN A 70 23.59 -5.11 18.70
N GLY A 71 24.68 -5.51 18.04
CA GLY A 71 24.72 -5.86 16.63
C GLY A 71 25.44 -4.83 15.76
N LEU A 72 25.22 -4.89 14.45
CA LEU A 72 25.88 -4.02 13.49
C LEU A 72 25.27 -2.61 13.54
N ALA A 73 26.08 -1.59 13.79
CA ALA A 73 25.62 -0.20 13.84
C ALA A 73 26.61 0.74 13.15
N ILE A 74 26.10 1.83 12.57
CA ILE A 74 26.93 2.82 11.88
C ILE A 74 27.30 3.93 12.87
N PRO A 75 28.59 4.29 13.01
CA PRO A 75 29.02 5.42 13.83
C PRO A 75 28.29 6.71 13.46
N ALA A 76 27.91 7.51 14.46
CA ALA A 76 27.02 8.67 14.26
C ALA A 76 27.63 9.78 13.38
N ASP A 77 28.95 9.92 13.40
CA ASP A 77 29.74 10.86 12.62
C ASP A 77 30.13 10.34 11.23
N SER A 78 29.84 9.08 10.93
CA SER A 78 30.16 8.44 9.65
C SER A 78 29.34 9.03 8.50
N PHE A 79 29.95 9.12 7.32
CA PHE A 79 29.25 9.44 6.07
C PHE A 79 28.10 8.44 5.81
N TRP A 80 28.30 7.16 6.11
CA TRP A 80 27.30 6.12 5.90
C TRP A 80 26.04 6.33 6.75
N LYS A 81 26.15 7.01 7.89
CA LYS A 81 24.99 7.34 8.73
C LYS A 81 24.02 8.25 7.99
N LYS A 82 24.54 9.16 7.16
CA LYS A 82 23.71 10.03 6.31
C LYS A 82 22.92 9.23 5.27
N ILE A 83 23.53 8.19 4.69
CA ILE A 83 22.85 7.30 3.74
C ILE A 83 21.75 6.48 4.44
N GLU A 84 22.05 5.94 5.62
CA GLU A 84 21.05 5.24 6.45
C GLU A 84 19.86 6.15 6.79
N MET A 85 20.11 7.40 7.18
CA MET A 85 19.05 8.38 7.47
C MET A 85 18.15 8.67 6.25
N ILE A 86 18.72 8.74 5.05
CA ILE A 86 17.94 8.90 3.81
C ILE A 86 17.04 7.67 3.60
N GLY A 87 17.58 6.47 3.78
CA GLY A 87 16.79 5.24 3.72
C GLY A 87 15.69 5.19 4.78
N GLY A 88 16.00 5.58 6.02
CA GLY A 88 15.04 5.66 7.13
C GLY A 88 13.90 6.66 6.88
N ALA A 89 14.18 7.78 6.23
CA ALA A 89 13.12 8.69 5.77
C ALA A 89 12.17 7.97 4.81
N GLY A 90 12.70 7.16 3.87
CA GLY A 90 11.90 6.33 2.97
C GLY A 90 10.98 5.34 3.71
N VAL A 91 11.48 4.67 4.75
CA VAL A 91 10.67 3.77 5.60
C VAL A 91 9.48 4.52 6.22
N THR A 92 9.70 5.76 6.66
CA THR A 92 8.65 6.61 7.25
C THR A 92 7.51 6.91 6.28
N PHE A 93 7.82 7.03 4.98
CA PHE A 93 6.81 7.32 3.95
C PHE A 93 6.04 6.09 3.44
N MET A 94 6.45 4.88 3.81
CA MET A 94 5.85 3.64 3.33
C MET A 94 4.32 3.56 3.59
N VAL A 95 3.90 3.71 4.86
CA VAL A 95 2.48 3.66 5.25
C VAL A 95 1.69 4.89 4.74
N PRO A 96 2.23 6.13 4.83
CA PRO A 96 1.62 7.28 4.17
C PRO A 96 1.34 7.04 2.68
N VAL A 97 2.33 6.58 1.91
CA VAL A 97 2.21 6.33 0.47
C VAL A 97 1.15 5.27 0.19
N LEU A 98 1.16 4.14 0.91
CA LEU A 98 0.11 3.13 0.81
C LEU A 98 -1.29 3.74 0.97
N SER A 99 -1.51 4.44 2.07
CA SER A 99 -2.80 5.07 2.41
C SER A 99 -3.21 6.12 1.37
N GLY A 100 -2.29 7.03 1.02
CA GLY A 100 -2.50 8.09 0.05
C GLY A 100 -2.89 7.58 -1.33
N PHE A 101 -2.24 6.52 -1.81
CA PHE A 101 -2.53 5.96 -3.12
C PHE A 101 -3.76 5.04 -3.15
N ILE A 102 -4.15 4.43 -2.02
CA ILE A 102 -5.49 3.84 -1.87
C ILE A 102 -6.54 4.95 -2.02
N ALA A 103 -6.42 6.05 -1.27
CA ALA A 103 -7.36 7.16 -1.31
C ALA A 103 -7.42 7.81 -2.70
N TYR A 104 -6.26 8.02 -3.33
CA TYR A 104 -6.15 8.52 -4.71
C TYR A 104 -6.87 7.60 -5.71
N SER A 105 -6.74 6.29 -5.57
CA SER A 105 -7.41 5.35 -6.48
C SER A 105 -8.94 5.40 -6.40
N ILE A 106 -9.50 5.96 -5.31
CA ILE A 106 -10.95 6.09 -5.07
C ILE A 106 -11.47 7.48 -5.47
N ALA A 107 -10.74 8.55 -5.14
CA ALA A 107 -11.21 9.93 -5.25
C ALA A 107 -10.36 10.85 -6.16
N ASP A 108 -9.32 10.32 -6.79
CA ASP A 108 -8.28 11.04 -7.53
C ASP A 108 -7.46 11.99 -6.63
N ARG A 109 -6.89 13.04 -7.23
CA ARG A 109 -6.02 14.03 -6.57
C ARG A 109 -6.56 14.59 -5.25
N PRO A 110 -7.87 14.91 -5.10
CA PRO A 110 -8.41 15.44 -3.84
C PRO A 110 -8.27 14.49 -2.63
N GLY A 111 -8.23 13.17 -2.86
CA GLY A 111 -8.08 12.18 -1.79
C GLY A 111 -6.63 11.87 -1.41
N LEU A 112 -5.66 12.24 -2.25
CA LEU A 112 -4.25 11.87 -2.07
C LEU A 112 -3.67 12.43 -0.76
N VAL A 113 -3.72 13.75 -0.59
CA VAL A 113 -3.14 14.42 0.60
C VAL A 113 -3.83 13.98 1.90
N PRO A 114 -5.18 13.92 1.98
CA PRO A 114 -5.85 13.35 3.14
C PRO A 114 -5.43 11.93 3.48
N GLY A 115 -5.26 11.08 2.46
CA GLY A 115 -4.78 9.71 2.65
C GLY A 115 -3.34 9.64 3.14
N LEU A 116 -2.43 10.46 2.60
CA LEU A 116 -1.03 10.54 3.06
C LEU A 116 -0.97 10.96 4.53
N ILE A 117 -1.70 12.01 4.92
CA ILE A 117 -1.74 12.50 6.30
C ILE A 117 -2.37 11.45 7.23
N GLY A 118 -3.48 10.83 6.83
CA GLY A 118 -4.11 9.75 7.59
C GLY A 118 -3.16 8.56 7.79
N GLY A 119 -2.43 8.16 6.75
CA GLY A 119 -1.45 7.08 6.84
C GLY A 119 -0.25 7.44 7.72
N TYR A 120 0.19 8.70 7.71
CA TYR A 120 1.21 9.19 8.64
C TYR A 120 0.72 9.16 10.08
N ILE A 121 -0.50 9.64 10.34
CA ILE A 121 -1.12 9.54 11.67
C ILE A 121 -1.17 8.07 12.12
N ALA A 122 -1.67 7.16 11.27
CA ALA A 122 -1.74 5.73 11.59
C ALA A 122 -0.37 5.12 11.94
N ALA A 123 0.68 5.55 11.25
CA ALA A 123 2.05 5.10 11.49
C ALA A 123 2.73 5.78 12.71
N ASN A 124 2.05 6.66 13.43
CA ASN A 124 2.58 7.37 14.59
C ASN A 124 1.61 7.29 15.78
N GLY A 125 1.88 6.35 16.70
CA GLY A 125 1.08 6.06 17.90
C GLY A 125 0.77 7.26 18.78
N SER A 126 1.68 8.23 18.81
CA SER A 126 1.57 9.46 19.61
C SER A 126 0.32 10.29 19.29
N PHE A 127 -0.23 10.21 18.08
CA PHE A 127 -1.45 10.93 17.72
C PHE A 127 -2.70 10.38 18.41
N TYR A 128 -2.71 9.11 18.83
CA TYR A 128 -3.87 8.43 19.43
C TYR A 128 -3.52 7.75 20.76
N GLY A 129 -2.49 8.25 21.45
CA GLY A 129 -2.15 7.85 22.81
C GLY A 129 -1.58 6.44 22.94
N SER A 130 -0.90 5.94 21.91
CA SER A 130 -0.30 4.60 21.88
C SER A 130 1.22 4.67 21.72
N GLU A 131 1.95 3.77 22.36
CA GLU A 131 3.39 3.59 22.13
C GLU A 131 3.66 2.83 20.82
N ALA A 132 2.76 1.92 20.46
CA ALA A 132 2.81 1.20 19.19
C ALA A 132 2.03 1.92 18.07
N ASN A 133 2.43 1.62 16.84
CA ASN A 133 1.80 2.12 15.64
C ASN A 133 0.76 1.12 15.11
N ALA A 134 -0.30 1.62 14.49
CA ALA A 134 -1.31 0.80 13.80
C ALA A 134 -0.77 0.13 12.52
N GLY A 135 0.47 0.46 12.12
CA GLY A 135 1.19 -0.15 11.02
C GLY A 135 0.46 -0.03 9.68
N PHE A 136 0.69 -1.02 8.80
CA PHE A 136 0.02 -1.06 7.50
C PHE A 136 -1.50 -1.24 7.60
N LEU A 137 -2.01 -1.90 8.65
CA LEU A 137 -3.44 -2.09 8.85
C LEU A 137 -4.13 -0.74 9.04
N GLY A 138 -3.56 0.11 9.89
CA GLY A 138 -3.98 1.49 10.05
C GLY A 138 -3.94 2.26 8.73
N GLY A 139 -2.84 2.14 7.97
CA GLY A 139 -2.71 2.79 6.66
C GLY A 139 -3.76 2.36 5.63
N ILE A 140 -4.13 1.07 5.59
CA ILE A 140 -5.20 0.58 4.72
C ILE A 140 -6.53 1.20 5.13
N VAL A 141 -6.86 1.19 6.43
CA VAL A 141 -8.10 1.75 6.96
C VAL A 141 -8.18 3.25 6.67
N THR A 142 -7.13 4.02 6.95
CA THR A 142 -7.12 5.46 6.67
C THR A 142 -7.19 5.77 5.18
N GLY A 143 -6.58 4.95 4.33
CA GLY A 143 -6.61 5.12 2.88
C GLY A 143 -8.01 4.94 2.30
N PHE A 144 -8.72 3.89 2.72
CA PHE A 144 -10.10 3.68 2.33
C PHE A 144 -11.03 4.75 2.92
N LEU A 145 -10.86 5.09 4.20
CA LEU A 145 -11.66 6.13 4.85
C LEU A 145 -11.51 7.48 4.14
N ALA A 146 -10.28 7.95 3.93
CA ALA A 146 -10.00 9.19 3.21
C ALA A 146 -10.55 9.15 1.78
N GLY A 147 -10.36 8.04 1.06
CA GLY A 147 -10.87 7.87 -0.29
C GLY A 147 -12.40 8.02 -0.38
N TYR A 148 -13.13 7.33 0.50
CA TYR A 148 -14.60 7.38 0.47
C TYR A 148 -15.17 8.70 1.00
N VAL A 149 -14.55 9.31 2.02
CA VAL A 149 -14.93 10.64 2.49
C VAL A 149 -14.73 11.68 1.38
N ALA A 150 -13.56 11.70 0.72
CA ALA A 150 -13.28 12.60 -0.38
C ALA A 150 -14.24 12.38 -1.56
N LYS A 151 -14.53 11.11 -1.90
CA LYS A 151 -15.50 10.76 -2.94
C LYS A 151 -16.90 11.27 -2.60
N GLY A 152 -17.34 11.12 -1.35
CA GLY A 152 -18.63 11.64 -0.88
C GLY A 152 -18.73 13.16 -1.03
N LEU A 153 -17.70 13.90 -0.59
CA LEU A 153 -17.63 15.35 -0.74
C LEU A 153 -17.64 15.80 -2.21
N LYS A 154 -16.95 15.05 -3.10
CA LYS A 154 -16.94 15.31 -4.54
C LYS A 154 -18.33 15.15 -5.19
N SER A 155 -19.21 14.33 -4.61
CA SER A 155 -20.58 14.13 -5.11
C SER A 155 -21.57 15.22 -4.69
N ILE A 156 -21.18 16.14 -3.80
CA ILE A 156 -22.06 17.23 -3.34
C ILE A 156 -22.24 18.25 -4.46
N LYS A 157 -23.49 18.58 -4.79
CA LYS A 157 -23.82 19.62 -5.77
C LYS A 157 -23.56 20.99 -5.15
N VAL A 158 -22.70 21.77 -5.80
CA VAL A 158 -22.35 23.13 -5.37
C VAL A 158 -22.55 24.16 -6.48
N PRO A 159 -22.79 25.44 -6.14
CA PRO A 159 -22.86 26.53 -7.12
C PRO A 159 -21.59 26.64 -7.97
N ASN A 160 -21.73 27.12 -9.21
CA ASN A 160 -20.61 27.23 -10.16
C ASN A 160 -19.43 28.06 -9.62
N MET A 161 -19.71 29.05 -8.78
CA MET A 161 -18.71 29.92 -8.17
C MET A 161 -17.69 29.15 -7.31
N ILE A 162 -18.10 28.06 -6.64
CA ILE A 162 -17.23 27.33 -5.71
C ILE A 162 -16.71 26.00 -6.26
N LYS A 163 -17.16 25.55 -7.43
CA LYS A 163 -16.67 24.31 -8.07
C LYS A 163 -15.14 24.25 -8.20
N PRO A 164 -14.42 25.33 -8.57
CA PRO A 164 -12.96 25.28 -8.71
C PRO A 164 -12.24 25.07 -7.37
N ILE A 165 -12.78 25.61 -6.28
CA ILE A 165 -12.14 25.54 -4.95
C ILE A 165 -12.39 24.21 -4.25
N MET A 166 -13.43 23.47 -4.66
CA MET A 166 -13.79 22.18 -4.06
C MET A 166 -12.62 21.17 -4.04
N PRO A 167 -12.06 20.74 -5.19
CA PRO A 167 -11.00 19.73 -5.20
C PRO A 167 -9.65 20.21 -4.66
N ILE A 168 -9.43 21.53 -4.60
CA ILE A 168 -8.14 22.12 -4.22
C ILE A 168 -8.09 22.37 -2.71
N ILE A 169 -9.17 22.88 -2.13
CA ILE A 169 -9.19 23.38 -0.74
C ILE A 169 -10.21 22.61 0.09
N ILE A 170 -11.49 22.65 -0.30
CA ILE A 170 -12.57 22.17 0.57
C ILE A 170 -12.48 20.67 0.79
N ILE A 171 -12.40 19.87 -0.28
CA ILE A 171 -12.35 18.42 -0.20
C ILE A 171 -11.11 17.96 0.58
N PRO A 172 -9.87 18.40 0.25
CA PRO A 172 -8.70 17.97 1.00
C PRO A 172 -8.76 18.34 2.49
N ILE A 173 -9.19 19.54 2.86
CA ILE A 173 -9.24 19.97 4.26
C ILE A 173 -10.27 19.16 5.05
N ILE A 174 -11.52 19.09 4.56
CA ILE A 174 -12.59 18.38 5.27
C ILE A 174 -12.27 16.89 5.37
N THR A 175 -11.78 16.28 4.27
CA THR A 175 -11.41 14.86 4.28
C THR A 175 -10.30 14.59 5.29
N THR A 176 -9.28 15.46 5.36
CA THR A 176 -8.19 15.30 6.33
C THR A 176 -8.69 15.42 7.76
N LEU A 177 -9.53 16.41 8.07
CA LEU A 177 -10.11 16.58 9.40
C LEU A 177 -10.96 15.38 9.80
N VAL A 178 -11.87 14.96 8.94
CA VAL A 178 -12.77 13.83 9.23
C VAL A 178 -11.97 12.53 9.40
N THR A 179 -11.05 12.23 8.48
CA THR A 179 -10.24 11.00 8.52
C THR A 179 -9.31 11.00 9.74
N GLY A 180 -8.61 12.11 9.97
CA GLY A 180 -7.69 12.25 11.09
C GLY A 180 -8.38 12.15 12.43
N LEU A 181 -9.48 12.89 12.65
CA LEU A 181 -10.22 12.85 13.91
C LEU A 181 -10.91 11.50 14.13
N ALA A 182 -11.51 10.91 13.08
CA ALA A 182 -12.10 9.58 13.21
C ALA A 182 -11.05 8.53 13.59
N PHE A 183 -9.86 8.62 12.99
CA PHE A 183 -8.78 7.70 13.33
C PHE A 183 -8.27 7.94 14.76
N ILE A 184 -7.97 9.18 15.11
CA ILE A 184 -7.40 9.53 16.42
C ILE A 184 -8.33 9.19 17.57
N LEU A 185 -9.62 9.51 17.44
CA LEU A 185 -10.57 9.42 18.55
C LEU A 185 -11.21 8.02 18.69
N VAL A 186 -11.33 7.26 17.59
CA VAL A 186 -12.14 6.04 17.59
C VAL A 186 -11.38 4.82 17.07
N LEU A 187 -10.61 4.95 15.98
CA LEU A 187 -10.07 3.77 15.29
C LEU A 187 -8.66 3.38 15.73
N GLY A 188 -7.82 4.35 16.12
CA GLY A 188 -6.39 4.16 16.37
C GLY A 188 -6.11 3.11 17.43
N GLY A 189 -6.70 3.27 18.62
CA GLY A 189 -6.55 2.31 19.72
C GLY A 189 -6.93 0.87 19.33
N PRO A 190 -8.17 0.60 18.89
CA PRO A 190 -8.60 -0.75 18.50
C PRO A 190 -7.74 -1.39 17.41
N ILE A 191 -7.34 -0.61 16.38
CA ILE A 191 -6.53 -1.16 15.28
C ILE A 191 -5.12 -1.49 15.77
N THR A 192 -4.52 -0.64 16.60
CA THR A 192 -3.20 -0.91 17.18
C THR A 192 -3.23 -2.14 18.07
N SER A 193 -4.27 -2.34 18.89
CA SER A 193 -4.39 -3.55 19.71
C SER A 193 -4.44 -4.84 18.87
N ILE A 194 -5.14 -4.79 17.72
CA ILE A 194 -5.13 -5.91 16.76
C ILE A 194 -3.73 -6.11 16.18
N PHE A 195 -3.07 -5.03 15.77
CA PHE A 195 -1.74 -5.08 15.18
C PHE A 195 -0.71 -5.65 16.15
N GLU A 196 -0.67 -5.17 17.39
CA GLU A 196 0.18 -5.70 18.46
C GLU A 196 -0.14 -7.16 18.78
N GLY A 197 -1.43 -7.53 18.83
CA GLY A 197 -1.84 -8.91 19.04
C GLY A 197 -1.26 -9.85 17.97
N LEU A 198 -1.30 -9.43 16.70
CA LEU A 198 -0.68 -10.15 15.59
C LEU A 198 0.85 -10.20 15.73
N THR A 199 1.50 -9.09 16.07
CA THR A 199 2.95 -9.04 16.27
C THR A 199 3.40 -9.95 17.41
N ASN A 200 2.69 -9.93 18.54
CA ASN A 200 2.98 -10.77 19.71
C ASN A 200 2.76 -12.24 19.41
N PHE A 201 1.70 -12.58 18.65
CA PHE A 201 1.47 -13.93 18.17
C PHE A 201 2.64 -14.43 17.32
N LEU A 202 3.08 -13.63 16.35
CA LEU A 202 4.22 -13.98 15.49
C LEU A 202 5.54 -14.06 16.28
N ALA A 203 5.78 -13.15 17.23
CA ALA A 203 6.95 -13.18 18.09
C ALA A 203 6.98 -14.46 18.95
N GLY A 204 5.82 -14.91 19.44
CA GLY A 204 5.68 -16.17 20.17
C GLY A 204 6.08 -17.41 19.36
N LEU A 205 5.89 -17.38 18.03
CA LEU A 205 6.32 -18.46 17.13
C LEU A 205 7.85 -18.52 16.96
N SER A 206 8.54 -17.39 17.18
CA SER A 206 10.00 -17.34 17.07
C SER A 206 10.74 -18.10 18.19
N GLY A 207 10.10 -18.29 19.35
CA GLY A 207 10.67 -19.01 20.49
C GLY A 207 10.33 -20.52 20.55
N ALA A 208 9.28 -20.98 19.85
CA ALA A 208 8.75 -22.34 20.00
C ALA A 208 9.32 -23.37 18.99
N SER A 209 9.72 -22.94 17.80
CA SER A 209 10.51 -23.72 16.83
C SER A 209 10.80 -22.89 15.58
N SER A 210 12.08 -22.62 15.29
CA SER A 210 12.52 -21.91 14.08
C SER A 210 12.05 -22.59 12.79
N VAL A 211 11.78 -23.90 12.83
CA VAL A 211 11.23 -24.68 11.70
C VAL A 211 9.77 -24.32 11.43
N VAL A 212 8.94 -24.14 12.48
CA VAL A 212 7.53 -23.74 12.33
C VAL A 212 7.45 -22.32 11.79
N LEU A 213 8.27 -21.40 12.33
CA LEU A 213 8.33 -20.03 11.84
C LEU A 213 8.79 -19.96 10.36
N ALA A 214 9.87 -20.68 10.01
CA ALA A 214 10.35 -20.74 8.62
C ALA A 214 9.31 -21.34 7.65
N THR A 215 8.54 -22.33 8.10
CA THR A 215 7.47 -22.95 7.31
C THR A 215 6.32 -21.98 7.09
N VAL A 216 5.88 -21.27 8.14
CA VAL A 216 4.80 -20.27 8.03
C VAL A 216 5.23 -19.09 7.15
N LEU A 217 6.44 -18.57 7.33
CA LEU A 217 6.98 -17.48 6.49
C LEU A 217 7.14 -17.94 5.03
N GLY A 218 7.70 -19.13 4.80
CA GLY A 218 7.83 -19.70 3.46
C GLY A 218 6.47 -19.90 2.78
N ALA A 219 5.47 -20.38 3.52
CA ALA A 219 4.10 -20.51 3.01
C ALA A 219 3.50 -19.13 2.66
N MET A 220 3.64 -18.12 3.53
CA MET A 220 3.14 -16.77 3.25
C MET A 220 3.75 -16.16 1.98
N VAL A 221 5.06 -16.30 1.78
CA VAL A 221 5.73 -15.83 0.56
C VAL A 221 5.27 -16.61 -0.68
N ALA A 222 5.09 -17.93 -0.56
CA ALA A 222 4.58 -18.76 -1.67
C ALA A 222 3.15 -18.40 -2.08
N PHE A 223 2.28 -18.09 -1.11
CA PHE A 223 0.92 -17.61 -1.37
C PHE A 223 0.92 -16.18 -1.94
N ASP A 224 1.76 -15.27 -1.42
CA ASP A 224 1.83 -13.87 -1.86
C ASP A 224 2.40 -13.71 -3.29
N MET A 225 3.31 -14.60 -3.70
CA MET A 225 3.85 -14.62 -5.08
C MET A 225 2.92 -15.29 -6.12
N GLY A 226 1.66 -15.58 -5.77
CA GLY A 226 0.69 -16.16 -6.70
C GLY A 226 0.87 -17.65 -6.95
N GLY A 227 1.31 -18.41 -5.94
CA GLY A 227 1.28 -19.87 -5.96
C GLY A 227 -0.11 -20.44 -6.29
N PRO A 228 -0.21 -21.70 -6.75
CA PRO A 228 -1.43 -22.26 -7.30
C PRO A 228 -2.53 -22.37 -6.23
N VAL A 229 -3.46 -21.40 -6.25
CA VAL A 229 -4.76 -21.44 -5.57
C VAL A 229 -5.81 -20.95 -6.57
#